data_AF-A0A140H4K2-F1
#
_entry.id   AF-A0A140H4K2-F1
#
_cell.length_a   1.000
_cell.length_b   1.000
_cell.length_c   1.000
_cell.angle_alpha   90.00
_cell.angle_beta   90.00
_cell.angle_gamma   90.00
#
_symmetry.space_group_name_H-M   'P 1'
#
loop_
_entity.id
_entity.type
_entity.pdbx_description
1 polymer ?
#
loop_
_entity_poly.entity_id
_entity_poly.type
_entity_poly.pdbx_seq_one_letter_code
_entity_poly.pdbx_strand_id
1 'polypeptide(L)'
;PPLVVKDLRDDSSAPTMEGLRKAGFPIEMFDENVIAPRKTLSIGPGTGPNDPKPVLLLQLNFIKGGLILTVNGQHGAMDMTGQDVIIRLLSKACRNESFTEEEILAMNLDRKTVVPLLENYKVGPELDHQIVKPAPAGDAPPAPAKASWGFFSFTPKALSELKDVATKTLDASSKFVSTDDALSAFIWQSTSRVRLARLDASTPTEFCRAVDMRGPMGVSSTYPGLLQNMTYHNSTVSEIANEPLGATASRLRSELNSDRLRRRTQALATYLHGLPDKSSISLTADANPSSSIMLSSWAKVGCWEYDF
;
A
#
# COMPACT_ATOMS: atom_id res chain seq x y z
N PRO A 1 11.62 -0.42 -21.28
CA PRO A 1 10.26 0.02 -20.86
C PRO A 1 9.94 1.32 -21.59
N PRO A 2 8.69 1.58 -22.02
CA PRO A 2 8.35 2.86 -22.65
C PRO A 2 8.66 4.02 -21.70
N LEU A 3 9.38 5.01 -22.22
CA LEU A 3 9.69 6.26 -21.56
C LEU A 3 8.99 7.39 -22.32
N VAL A 4 8.11 8.11 -21.62
CA VAL A 4 7.49 9.35 -22.13
C VAL A 4 8.34 10.52 -21.65
N VAL A 5 8.63 11.47 -22.54
CA VAL A 5 9.29 12.72 -22.17
C VAL A 5 8.31 13.86 -22.42
N LYS A 6 7.99 14.63 -21.38
CA LYS A 6 7.15 15.82 -21.47
C LYS A 6 7.95 17.06 -21.09
N ASP A 7 7.91 18.06 -21.94
CA ASP A 7 8.39 19.39 -21.61
C ASP A 7 7.21 20.26 -21.16
N LEU A 8 7.19 20.58 -19.88
CA LEU A 8 6.14 21.36 -19.22
C LEU A 8 6.65 22.73 -18.77
N ARG A 9 7.85 23.15 -19.20
CA ARG A 9 8.48 24.39 -18.73
C ARG A 9 7.70 25.65 -19.09
N ASP A 10 6.99 25.61 -20.23
CA ASP A 10 6.17 26.71 -20.74
C ASP A 10 4.65 26.46 -20.56
N ASP A 11 4.27 25.36 -19.90
CA ASP A 11 2.88 25.06 -19.59
C ASP A 11 2.45 25.79 -18.30
N SER A 12 1.59 26.80 -18.44
CA SER A 12 1.07 27.58 -17.31
C SER A 12 0.25 26.79 -16.30
N SER A 13 -0.24 25.60 -16.67
CA SER A 13 -0.99 24.70 -15.78
C SER A 13 -0.10 23.70 -15.03
N ALA A 14 1.16 23.54 -15.45
CA ALA A 14 2.10 22.62 -14.83
C ALA A 14 2.72 23.19 -13.54
N PRO A 15 3.09 22.33 -12.58
CA PRO A 15 3.78 22.78 -11.38
C PRO A 15 5.17 23.31 -11.73
N THR A 16 5.66 24.27 -10.93
CA THR A 16 7.05 24.71 -10.97
C THR A 16 7.79 24.22 -9.73
N MET A 17 9.11 24.07 -9.81
CA MET A 17 9.90 23.61 -8.65
C MET A 17 9.83 24.61 -7.48
N GLU A 18 9.80 25.91 -7.77
CA GLU A 18 9.60 26.95 -6.73
C GLU A 18 8.19 26.85 -6.11
N GLY A 19 7.15 26.67 -6.94
CA GLY A 19 5.78 26.49 -6.48
C GLY A 19 5.62 25.26 -5.58
N LEU A 20 6.20 24.13 -5.99
CA LEU A 20 6.23 22.90 -5.19
C LEU A 20 6.89 23.12 -3.83
N ARG A 21 8.07 23.76 -3.79
CA ARG A 21 8.78 24.06 -2.53
C ARG A 21 7.96 24.99 -1.63
N LYS A 22 7.36 26.04 -2.19
CA LYS A 22 6.57 27.03 -1.44
C LYS A 22 5.30 26.40 -0.83
N ALA A 23 4.68 25.47 -1.55
CA ALA A 23 3.45 24.80 -1.11
C ALA A 23 3.71 23.54 -0.24
N GLY A 24 4.97 23.10 -0.10
CA GLY A 24 5.31 21.89 0.65
C GLY A 24 4.98 20.58 -0.07
N PHE A 25 5.10 20.55 -1.40
CA PHE A 25 4.89 19.37 -2.25
C PHE A 25 3.50 18.70 -2.07
N PRO A 26 2.38 19.45 -2.24
CA PRO A 26 1.03 18.91 -2.05
C PRO A 26 0.65 17.93 -3.16
N ILE A 27 -0.18 16.92 -2.85
CA ILE A 27 -0.57 15.86 -3.80
C ILE A 27 -1.27 16.42 -5.05
N GLU A 28 -1.98 17.53 -4.91
CA GLU A 28 -2.71 18.21 -5.98
C GLU A 28 -1.77 18.76 -7.07
N MET A 29 -0.49 18.98 -6.76
CA MET A 29 0.52 19.34 -7.76
C MET A 29 1.16 18.14 -8.47
N PHE A 30 0.76 16.92 -8.11
CA PHE A 30 1.19 15.65 -8.73
C PHE A 30 0.03 14.98 -9.47
N ASP A 31 -0.68 15.73 -10.32
CA ASP A 31 -1.80 15.21 -11.11
C ASP A 31 -1.35 14.09 -12.07
N GLU A 32 -1.86 12.87 -11.87
CA GLU A 32 -1.56 11.72 -12.73
C GLU A 32 -1.89 11.95 -14.20
N ASN A 33 -2.86 12.83 -14.53
CA ASN A 33 -3.21 13.12 -15.91
C ASN A 33 -2.15 13.98 -16.61
N VAL A 34 -1.36 14.71 -15.83
CA VAL A 34 -0.29 15.59 -16.33
C VAL A 34 1.04 14.86 -16.29
N ILE A 35 1.44 14.37 -15.11
CA ILE A 35 2.82 13.93 -14.85
C ILE A 35 3.03 12.41 -14.83
N ALA A 36 1.97 11.60 -14.95
CA ALA A 36 2.09 10.15 -15.03
C ALA A 36 1.85 9.64 -16.46
N PRO A 37 2.55 8.57 -16.89
CA PRO A 37 2.36 7.94 -18.19
C PRO A 37 1.04 7.16 -18.30
N ARG A 38 0.40 6.82 -17.17
CA ARG A 38 -0.87 6.09 -17.13
C ARG A 38 -1.59 6.33 -15.79
N LYS A 39 -2.92 6.40 -15.83
CA LYS A 39 -3.77 6.53 -14.64
C LYS A 39 -3.68 5.29 -13.75
N THR A 40 -3.84 5.51 -12.44
CA THR A 40 -3.85 4.47 -11.41
C THR A 40 -5.01 3.49 -11.60
N LEU A 41 -6.21 4.02 -11.86
CA LEU A 41 -7.42 3.23 -12.08
C LEU A 41 -7.64 2.97 -13.56
N SER A 42 -8.29 1.84 -13.87
CA SER A 42 -8.68 1.46 -15.24
C SER A 42 -9.86 2.28 -15.77
N ILE A 43 -9.69 3.60 -15.82
CA ILE A 43 -10.71 4.57 -16.25
C ILE A 43 -10.16 5.37 -17.42
N GLY A 44 -10.92 5.45 -18.50
CA GLY A 44 -10.59 6.26 -19.68
C GLY A 44 -9.95 5.47 -20.83
N PRO A 45 -9.37 6.17 -21.81
CA PRO A 45 -8.79 5.54 -23.00
C PRO A 45 -7.58 4.65 -22.68
N GLY A 46 -7.44 3.52 -23.37
CA GLY A 46 -6.27 2.64 -23.26
C GLY A 46 -6.19 1.81 -21.96
N THR A 47 -7.27 1.77 -21.19
CA THR A 47 -7.35 0.99 -19.94
C THR A 47 -8.33 -0.18 -19.99
N GLY A 48 -8.85 -0.52 -21.17
CA GLY A 48 -9.76 -1.63 -21.36
C GLY A 48 -9.11 -2.99 -21.09
N PRO A 49 -9.91 -4.06 -20.92
CA PRO A 49 -9.40 -5.40 -20.66
C PRO A 49 -8.45 -5.93 -21.74
N ASN A 50 -8.68 -5.51 -23.00
CA ASN A 50 -7.91 -5.92 -24.18
C ASN A 50 -6.74 -4.99 -24.51
N ASP A 51 -6.63 -3.84 -23.85
CA ASP A 51 -5.50 -2.93 -24.06
C ASP A 51 -4.23 -3.49 -23.39
N PRO A 52 -3.03 -3.24 -23.95
CA PRO A 52 -1.79 -3.64 -23.31
C PRO A 52 -1.68 -3.13 -21.87
N LYS A 53 -1.17 -3.96 -20.97
CA LYS A 53 -0.89 -3.63 -19.56
C LYS A 53 0.62 -3.76 -19.31
N PRO A 54 1.44 -2.77 -19.72
CA PRO A 54 2.89 -2.83 -19.56
C PRO A 54 3.27 -3.02 -18.10
N VAL A 55 4.29 -3.84 -17.84
CA VAL A 55 4.80 -4.09 -16.48
C VAL A 55 5.33 -2.82 -15.82
N LEU A 56 6.02 -1.98 -16.60
CA LEU A 56 6.65 -0.75 -16.14
C LEU A 56 6.52 0.34 -17.21
N LEU A 57 6.13 1.54 -16.81
CA LEU A 57 6.11 2.76 -17.62
C LEU A 57 6.82 3.89 -16.89
N LEU A 58 7.51 4.75 -17.63
CA LEU A 58 8.22 5.90 -17.07
C LEU A 58 7.79 7.19 -17.78
N GLN A 59 7.77 8.29 -17.05
CA GLN A 59 7.64 9.63 -17.61
C GLN A 59 8.62 10.59 -16.96
N LEU A 60 9.41 11.27 -17.79
CA LEU A 60 10.25 12.40 -17.39
C LEU A 60 9.52 13.70 -17.74
N ASN A 61 9.27 14.53 -16.74
CA ASN A 61 8.56 15.80 -16.89
C ASN A 61 9.51 16.96 -16.58
N PHE A 62 9.97 17.67 -17.60
CA PHE A 62 10.75 18.89 -17.40
C PHE A 62 9.81 19.99 -16.94
N ILE A 63 10.03 20.52 -15.74
CA ILE A 63 9.26 21.64 -15.19
C ILE A 63 10.17 22.85 -15.02
N LYS A 64 9.59 24.03 -14.83
CA LYS A 64 10.40 25.23 -14.55
C LYS A 64 11.23 25.02 -13.28
N GLY A 65 12.55 24.98 -13.44
CA GLY A 65 13.53 24.82 -12.36
C GLY A 65 13.68 23.39 -11.81
N GLY A 66 13.22 22.35 -12.51
CA GLY A 66 13.37 20.98 -12.04
C GLY A 66 12.88 19.89 -12.99
N LEU A 67 12.81 18.67 -12.45
CA LEU A 67 12.37 17.45 -13.12
C LEU A 67 11.45 16.67 -12.19
N ILE A 68 10.38 16.07 -12.74
CA ILE A 68 9.60 15.05 -12.05
C ILE A 68 9.73 13.74 -12.83
N LEU A 69 10.30 12.72 -12.20
CA LEU A 69 10.29 11.35 -12.68
C LEU A 69 9.10 10.60 -12.08
N THR A 70 8.24 10.07 -12.93
CA THR A 70 7.12 9.22 -12.52
C THR A 70 7.32 7.80 -13.04
N VAL A 71 7.15 6.81 -12.17
CA VAL A 71 7.27 5.38 -12.49
C VAL A 71 5.95 4.69 -12.16
N ASN A 72 5.31 4.08 -13.15
CA ASN A 72 4.13 3.23 -12.95
C ASN A 72 4.53 1.76 -13.03
N GLY A 73 4.24 1.00 -11.98
CA GLY A 73 4.30 -0.46 -11.95
C GLY A 73 2.92 -1.09 -12.10
N GLN A 74 2.81 -2.16 -12.89
CA GLN A 74 1.58 -2.95 -12.96
C GLN A 74 1.44 -3.77 -11.67
N HIS A 75 0.37 -3.55 -10.90
CA HIS A 75 0.27 -4.03 -9.51
C HIS A 75 0.16 -5.57 -9.34
N GLY A 76 -0.33 -6.29 -10.35
CA GLY A 76 -0.26 -7.75 -10.41
C GLY A 76 1.14 -8.29 -10.76
N ALA A 77 2.03 -7.45 -11.30
CA ALA A 77 3.42 -7.80 -11.58
C ALA A 77 4.36 -7.47 -10.42
N MET A 78 4.03 -6.48 -9.58
CA MET A 78 4.85 -6.00 -8.46
C MET A 78 3.99 -5.33 -7.37
N ASP A 79 4.41 -5.45 -6.10
CA ASP A 79 4.03 -4.51 -5.03
C ASP A 79 5.02 -3.33 -5.00
N MET A 80 4.83 -2.36 -4.09
CA MET A 80 5.74 -1.22 -4.01
C MET A 80 7.16 -1.62 -3.58
N THR A 81 7.34 -2.64 -2.75
CA THR A 81 8.67 -3.19 -2.44
C THR A 81 9.36 -3.74 -3.69
N GLY A 82 8.62 -4.46 -4.53
CA GLY A 82 9.12 -4.98 -5.80
C GLY A 82 9.39 -3.88 -6.83
N GLN A 83 8.54 -2.86 -6.86
CA GLN A 83 8.72 -1.69 -7.70
C GLN A 83 9.96 -0.89 -7.28
N ASP A 84 10.20 -0.70 -5.99
CA ASP A 84 11.41 -0.10 -5.43
C ASP A 84 12.69 -0.82 -5.89
N VAL A 85 12.68 -2.16 -5.88
CA VAL A 85 13.80 -2.95 -6.40
C VAL A 85 14.06 -2.65 -7.88
N ILE A 86 13.01 -2.59 -8.69
CA ILE A 86 13.14 -2.27 -10.12
C ILE A 86 13.69 -0.85 -10.32
N ILE A 87 13.22 0.12 -9.53
CA ILE A 87 13.67 1.52 -9.54
C ILE A 87 15.16 1.60 -9.15
N ARG A 88 15.57 0.88 -8.11
CA ARG A 88 16.97 0.79 -7.65
C ARG A 88 17.90 0.24 -8.74
N LEU A 89 17.51 -0.86 -9.39
CA LEU A 89 18.30 -1.45 -10.47
C LEU A 89 18.32 -0.58 -11.73
N LEU A 90 17.24 0.17 -11.98
CA LEU A 90 17.24 1.19 -13.03
C LEU A 90 18.24 2.30 -12.72
N SER A 91 18.34 2.78 -11.48
CA SER A 91 19.33 3.80 -11.07
C SER A 91 20.75 3.29 -11.28
N LYS A 92 21.04 2.05 -10.89
CA LYS A 92 22.32 1.39 -11.17
C LYS A 92 22.62 1.32 -12.68
N ALA A 93 21.63 0.94 -13.48
CA ALA A 93 21.78 0.84 -14.93
C ALA A 93 22.08 2.21 -15.56
N CYS A 94 21.41 3.28 -15.11
CA CYS A 94 21.68 4.65 -15.56
C CYS A 94 23.11 5.08 -15.26
N ARG A 95 23.67 4.64 -14.12
CA ARG A 95 25.08 4.87 -13.75
C ARG A 95 26.08 3.87 -14.32
N ASN A 96 25.64 2.97 -15.20
CA ASN A 96 26.45 1.91 -15.79
C ASN A 96 27.14 1.00 -14.74
N GLU A 97 26.46 0.75 -13.62
CA GLU A 97 26.93 -0.19 -12.60
C GLU A 97 26.48 -1.62 -12.89
N SER A 98 27.35 -2.58 -12.55
CA SER A 98 26.99 -3.99 -12.63
C SER A 98 25.98 -4.38 -11.56
N PHE A 99 25.05 -5.26 -11.92
CA PHE A 99 24.16 -5.91 -10.95
C PHE A 99 24.90 -7.06 -10.26
N THR A 100 24.61 -7.26 -8.98
CA THR A 100 25.18 -8.39 -8.24
C THR A 100 24.53 -9.71 -8.67
N GLU A 101 25.20 -10.84 -8.40
CA GLU A 101 24.63 -12.17 -8.65
C GLU A 101 23.31 -12.38 -7.89
N GLU A 102 23.21 -11.88 -6.66
CA GLU A 102 21.98 -11.94 -5.87
C GLU A 102 20.84 -11.15 -6.52
N GLU A 103 21.13 -9.94 -7.00
CA GLU A 103 20.13 -9.10 -7.68
C GLU A 103 19.61 -9.78 -8.95
N ILE A 104 20.52 -10.37 -9.75
CA ILE A 104 20.14 -11.12 -10.95
C ILE A 104 19.30 -12.34 -10.57
N LEU A 105 19.73 -13.14 -9.59
CA LEU A 105 19.00 -14.32 -9.15
C LEU A 105 17.58 -13.96 -8.68
N ALA A 106 17.46 -12.96 -7.80
CA ALA A 106 16.17 -12.54 -7.25
C ALA A 106 15.22 -11.97 -8.31
N MET A 107 15.76 -11.23 -9.29
CA MET A 107 15.00 -10.70 -10.42
C MET A 107 14.41 -11.80 -11.33
N ASN A 108 14.99 -13.00 -11.28
CA ASN A 108 14.65 -14.13 -12.15
C ASN A 108 13.98 -15.31 -11.42
N LEU A 109 13.62 -15.17 -10.15
CA LEU A 109 12.89 -16.22 -9.41
C LEU A 109 11.54 -16.56 -10.06
N ASP A 110 11.20 -17.85 -10.08
CA ASP A 110 9.90 -18.31 -10.56
C ASP A 110 8.77 -17.87 -9.61
N ARG A 111 7.88 -17.02 -10.14
CA ARG A 111 6.81 -16.39 -9.38
C ARG A 111 5.69 -17.36 -9.00
N LYS A 112 5.50 -18.43 -9.77
CA LYS A 112 4.42 -19.40 -9.53
C LYS A 112 4.68 -20.30 -8.33
N THR A 113 5.94 -20.43 -7.93
CA THR A 113 6.40 -21.35 -6.88
C THR A 113 6.99 -20.63 -5.66
N VAL A 114 7.16 -19.30 -5.72
CA VAL A 114 7.69 -18.48 -4.61
C VAL A 114 6.86 -18.58 -3.32
N VAL A 115 5.57 -18.89 -3.43
CA VAL A 115 4.71 -19.24 -2.29
C VAL A 115 4.36 -20.73 -2.37
N PRO A 116 4.92 -21.58 -1.47
CA PRO A 116 4.55 -22.98 -1.41
C PRO A 116 3.08 -23.14 -1.03
N LEU A 117 2.35 -23.91 -1.82
CA LEU A 117 0.92 -24.17 -1.60
C LEU A 117 0.71 -25.16 -0.44
N LEU A 118 -0.48 -25.10 0.15
CA LEU A 118 -0.89 -25.97 1.23
C LEU A 118 -1.58 -27.22 0.69
N GLU A 119 -1.17 -28.39 1.17
CA GLU A 119 -1.84 -29.66 0.82
C GLU A 119 -3.25 -29.73 1.44
N ASN A 120 -4.21 -30.22 0.65
CA ASN A 120 -5.60 -30.47 1.07
C ASN A 120 -6.33 -29.25 1.68
N TYR A 121 -5.85 -28.02 1.41
CA TYR A 121 -6.49 -26.81 1.89
C TYR A 121 -7.73 -26.47 1.06
N LYS A 122 -8.83 -26.10 1.72
CA LYS A 122 -10.08 -25.67 1.07
C LYS A 122 -10.41 -24.22 1.40
N VAL A 123 -10.76 -23.96 2.65
CA VAL A 123 -11.11 -22.65 3.19
C VAL A 123 -10.89 -22.72 4.70
N GLY A 124 -10.47 -21.62 5.30
CA GLY A 124 -10.19 -21.54 6.73
C GLY A 124 -10.06 -20.08 7.18
N PRO A 125 -9.83 -19.86 8.48
CA PRO A 125 -9.72 -18.51 9.06
C PRO A 125 -8.56 -17.71 8.49
N GLU A 126 -7.62 -18.36 7.78
CA GLU A 126 -6.56 -17.65 7.08
C GLU A 126 -7.08 -16.68 6.00
N LEU A 127 -8.26 -16.94 5.44
CA LEU A 127 -8.92 -16.17 4.39
C LEU A 127 -9.99 -15.20 4.93
N ASP A 128 -10.10 -15.05 6.25
CA ASP A 128 -10.99 -14.05 6.84
C ASP A 128 -10.68 -12.67 6.24
N HIS A 129 -11.75 -11.93 5.91
CA HIS A 129 -11.72 -10.61 5.28
C HIS A 129 -11.22 -10.59 3.82
N GLN A 130 -11.05 -11.76 3.19
CA GLN A 130 -10.48 -11.89 1.83
C GLN A 130 -11.42 -12.46 0.76
N ILE A 131 -12.58 -12.95 1.17
CA ILE A 131 -13.60 -13.49 0.26
C ILE A 131 -14.83 -12.59 0.32
N VAL A 132 -15.18 -11.98 -0.80
CA VAL A 132 -16.36 -11.12 -0.95
C VAL A 132 -17.60 -11.99 -0.72
N LYS A 133 -18.40 -11.59 0.26
CA LYS A 133 -19.70 -12.20 0.50
C LYS A 133 -20.72 -11.57 -0.47
N PRO A 134 -21.62 -12.35 -1.08
CA PRO A 134 -22.68 -11.79 -1.91
C PRO A 134 -23.47 -10.74 -1.15
N ALA A 135 -23.69 -9.58 -1.76
CA ALA A 135 -24.59 -8.57 -1.21
C ALA A 135 -26.02 -9.16 -1.13
N PRO A 136 -26.81 -8.81 -0.11
CA PRO A 136 -28.24 -9.10 -0.11
C PRO A 136 -28.89 -8.57 -1.40
N ALA A 137 -29.76 -9.37 -2.01
CA ALA A 137 -30.43 -8.96 -3.25
C ALA A 137 -31.34 -7.74 -3.00
N GLY A 138 -31.17 -6.68 -3.80
CA GLY A 138 -32.08 -5.53 -3.85
C GLY A 138 -31.47 -4.18 -3.50
N ASP A 139 -30.28 -4.13 -2.90
CA ASP A 139 -29.63 -2.86 -2.55
C ASP A 139 -28.78 -2.35 -3.71
N ALA A 140 -29.20 -1.23 -4.31
CA ALA A 140 -28.31 -0.47 -5.18
C ALA A 140 -27.14 0.08 -4.34
N PRO A 141 -25.88 0.00 -4.83
CA PRO A 141 -24.77 0.58 -4.10
C PRO A 141 -25.02 2.09 -3.91
N PRO A 142 -24.76 2.63 -2.71
CA PRO A 142 -24.96 4.06 -2.45
C PRO A 142 -24.10 4.89 -3.40
N ALA A 143 -24.62 6.07 -3.76
CA ALA A 143 -23.86 7.01 -4.59
C ALA A 143 -22.49 7.32 -3.93
N PRO A 144 -21.41 7.45 -4.71
CA PRO A 144 -20.10 7.78 -4.16
C PRO A 144 -20.15 9.09 -3.39
N ALA A 145 -19.69 9.07 -2.13
CA ALA A 145 -19.54 10.30 -1.35
C ALA A 145 -18.47 11.20 -1.98
N LYS A 146 -18.64 12.52 -1.84
CA LYS A 146 -17.59 13.47 -2.19
C LYS A 146 -16.37 13.22 -1.29
N ALA A 147 -15.21 13.01 -1.89
CA ALA A 147 -13.95 12.78 -1.21
C ALA A 147 -12.83 13.59 -1.87
N SER A 148 -11.72 13.74 -1.17
CA SER A 148 -10.50 14.40 -1.66
C SER A 148 -9.26 13.69 -1.11
N TRP A 149 -8.12 13.93 -1.76
CA TRP A 149 -6.82 13.52 -1.27
C TRP A 149 -6.10 14.71 -0.65
N GLY A 150 -5.34 14.47 0.41
CA GLY A 150 -4.50 15.48 1.04
C GLY A 150 -3.32 14.85 1.77
N PHE A 151 -2.16 15.50 1.69
CA PHE A 151 -0.97 15.05 2.42
C PHE A 151 -0.89 15.69 3.81
N PHE A 152 -0.55 14.87 4.80
CA PHE A 152 -0.25 15.30 6.16
C PHE A 152 1.18 14.89 6.49
N SER A 153 2.03 15.88 6.74
CA SER A 153 3.44 15.64 7.08
C SER A 153 3.62 15.51 8.59
N PHE A 154 4.38 14.50 9.01
CA PHE A 154 4.78 14.30 10.40
C PHE A 154 6.29 14.50 10.50
N THR A 155 6.72 15.44 11.34
CA THR A 155 8.15 15.70 11.54
C THR A 155 8.81 14.53 12.28
N PRO A 156 10.15 14.36 12.19
CA PRO A 156 10.86 13.34 12.96
C PRO A 156 10.55 13.41 14.46
N LYS A 157 10.44 14.64 15.01
CA LYS A 157 10.06 14.87 16.40
C LYS A 157 8.65 14.36 16.70
N ALA A 158 7.66 14.73 15.89
CA ALA A 158 6.28 14.28 16.06
C ALA A 158 6.16 12.74 16.00
N LEU A 159 6.88 12.10 15.07
CA LEU A 159 6.93 10.63 14.97
C LEU A 159 7.54 9.98 16.22
N SER A 160 8.61 10.58 16.75
CA SER A 160 9.23 10.10 18.00
C SER A 160 8.32 10.26 19.22
N GLU A 161 7.61 11.39 19.32
CA GLU A 161 6.64 11.67 20.39
C GLU A 161 5.44 10.72 20.30
N LEU A 162 4.91 10.46 19.10
CA LEU A 162 3.84 9.46 18.89
C LEU A 162 4.27 8.06 19.35
N LYS A 163 5.48 7.64 18.99
CA LYS A 163 6.01 6.34 19.40
C LYS A 163 6.22 6.26 20.91
N ASP A 164 6.69 7.34 21.54
CA ASP A 164 6.89 7.41 22.99
C ASP A 164 5.54 7.27 23.74
N VAL A 165 4.51 8.01 23.31
CA VAL A 165 3.15 7.90 23.87
C VAL A 165 2.57 6.49 23.71
N ALA A 166 2.72 5.90 22.52
CA ALA A 166 2.28 4.53 22.28
C ALA A 166 3.01 3.53 23.19
N THR A 167 4.34 3.67 23.31
CA THR A 167 5.18 2.76 24.12
C THR A 167 4.82 2.81 25.61
N LYS A 168 4.40 3.96 26.13
CA LYS A 168 3.96 4.13 27.53
C LYS A 168 2.63 3.47 27.87
N THR A 169 1.84 3.11 26.87
CA THR A 169 0.44 2.66 27.04
C THR A 169 0.15 1.34 26.34
N LEU A 170 1.17 0.48 26.19
CA LEU A 170 1.05 -0.81 25.54
C LEU A 170 0.22 -1.80 26.36
N ASP A 171 -0.57 -2.60 25.66
CA ASP A 171 -1.12 -3.84 26.21
C ASP A 171 -0.02 -4.77 26.75
N ALA A 172 -0.32 -5.49 27.83
CA ALA A 172 0.61 -6.39 28.50
C ALA A 172 1.17 -7.51 27.59
N SER A 173 0.44 -7.87 26.52
CA SER A 173 0.86 -8.88 25.53
C SER A 173 1.89 -8.35 24.52
N SER A 174 2.06 -7.03 24.42
CA SER A 174 2.93 -6.38 23.43
C SER A 174 4.21 -5.85 24.08
N LYS A 175 5.35 -6.40 23.66
CA LYS A 175 6.67 -6.02 24.19
C LYS A 175 7.19 -4.69 23.66
N PHE A 176 6.82 -4.33 22.43
CA PHE A 176 7.23 -3.11 21.75
C PHE A 176 6.29 -2.80 20.59
N VAL A 177 6.32 -1.56 20.10
CA VAL A 177 5.70 -1.13 18.84
C VAL A 177 6.71 -0.31 18.02
N SER A 178 6.55 -0.28 16.69
CA SER A 178 7.36 0.55 15.81
C SER A 178 6.79 1.96 15.67
N THR A 179 7.56 2.86 15.06
CA THR A 179 7.07 4.19 14.63
C THR A 179 5.88 4.05 13.66
N ASP A 180 5.95 3.06 12.75
CA ASP A 180 4.90 2.79 11.78
C ASP A 180 3.60 2.30 12.44
N ASP A 181 3.70 1.46 13.48
CA ASP A 181 2.53 1.04 14.28
C ASP A 181 1.90 2.25 14.98
N ALA A 182 2.71 3.10 15.62
CA ALA A 182 2.23 4.26 16.36
C ALA A 182 1.53 5.28 15.45
N LEU A 183 2.08 5.56 14.26
CA LEU A 183 1.45 6.46 13.29
C LEU A 183 0.17 5.85 12.70
N SER A 184 0.21 4.57 12.34
CA SER A 184 -0.97 3.85 11.82
C SER A 184 -2.12 3.87 12.83
N ALA A 185 -1.79 3.60 14.10
CA ALA A 185 -2.74 3.68 15.21
C ALA A 185 -3.28 5.10 15.38
N PHE A 186 -2.42 6.12 15.38
CA PHE A 186 -2.85 7.51 15.51
C PHE A 186 -3.81 7.94 14.39
N ILE A 187 -3.57 7.51 13.15
CA ILE A 187 -4.48 7.75 12.02
C ILE A 187 -5.83 7.05 12.27
N TRP A 188 -5.83 5.79 12.70
CA TRP A 188 -7.07 5.07 13.00
C TRP A 188 -7.87 5.74 14.12
N GLN A 189 -7.22 6.09 15.23
CA GLN A 189 -7.86 6.80 16.34
C GLN A 189 -8.42 8.16 15.90
N SER A 190 -7.66 8.92 15.13
CA SER A 190 -8.07 10.27 14.69
C SER A 190 -9.24 10.22 13.72
N THR A 191 -9.21 9.29 12.77
CA THR A 191 -10.32 9.09 11.82
C THR A 191 -11.57 8.55 12.53
N SER A 192 -11.44 7.60 13.45
CA SER A 192 -12.56 7.13 14.28
C SER A 192 -13.16 8.24 15.13
N ARG A 193 -12.33 9.07 15.77
CA ARG A 193 -12.80 10.20 16.59
C ARG A 193 -13.60 11.23 15.82
N VAL A 194 -13.17 11.63 14.62
CA VAL A 194 -13.98 12.56 13.79
C VAL A 194 -15.22 11.88 13.22
N ARG A 195 -15.19 10.56 12.99
CA ARG A 195 -16.33 9.78 12.52
C ARG A 195 -17.45 9.67 13.57
N LEU A 196 -17.16 9.79 14.86
CA LEU A 196 -18.19 9.84 15.92
C LEU A 196 -19.20 10.99 15.75
N ALA A 197 -18.84 12.05 15.02
CA ALA A 197 -19.78 13.14 14.73
C ALA A 197 -20.89 12.75 13.73
N ARG A 198 -20.76 11.60 13.04
CA ARG A 198 -21.69 11.18 11.99
C ARG A 198 -22.03 9.68 11.98
N LEU A 199 -21.33 8.86 12.76
CA LEU A 199 -21.54 7.42 12.88
C LEU A 199 -21.90 7.08 14.32
N ASP A 200 -22.73 6.05 14.51
CA ASP A 200 -23.00 5.52 15.84
C ASP A 200 -21.72 4.99 16.50
N ALA A 201 -21.60 5.19 17.81
CA ALA A 201 -20.45 4.76 18.61
C ALA A 201 -20.11 3.27 18.46
N SER A 202 -21.14 2.42 18.29
CA SER A 202 -21.03 0.97 18.12
C SER A 202 -20.73 0.54 16.68
N THR A 203 -20.63 1.47 15.73
CA THR A 203 -20.35 1.16 14.32
C THR A 203 -19.03 0.39 14.21
N PRO A 204 -19.01 -0.79 13.54
CA PRO A 204 -17.78 -1.51 13.30
C PRO A 204 -16.78 -0.71 12.46
N THR A 205 -15.50 -0.78 12.82
CA THR A 205 -14.39 -0.22 12.05
C THR A 205 -13.31 -1.28 11.89
N GLU A 206 -12.78 -1.40 10.67
CA GLU A 206 -11.70 -2.31 10.34
C GLU A 206 -10.46 -1.54 9.88
N PHE A 207 -9.29 -1.95 10.36
CA PHE A 207 -8.00 -1.49 9.84
C PHE A 207 -7.35 -2.59 8.99
N CYS A 208 -7.33 -2.41 7.67
CA CYS A 208 -6.66 -3.29 6.72
C CYS A 208 -5.26 -2.73 6.45
N ARG A 209 -4.21 -3.39 6.96
CA ARG A 209 -2.81 -2.94 6.83
C ARG A 209 -2.03 -3.86 5.89
N ALA A 210 -1.48 -3.30 4.82
CA ALA A 210 -0.60 -4.04 3.92
C ALA A 210 0.73 -4.40 4.59
N VAL A 211 1.20 -5.63 4.34
CA VAL A 211 2.43 -6.19 4.89
C VAL A 211 3.23 -6.86 3.77
N ASP A 212 4.51 -6.51 3.67
CA ASP A 212 5.48 -7.19 2.81
C ASP A 212 5.73 -8.61 3.34
N MET A 213 5.51 -9.60 2.48
CA MET A 213 5.57 -11.02 2.84
C MET A 213 6.92 -11.66 2.51
N ARG A 214 7.88 -10.93 1.93
CA ARG A 214 9.21 -11.47 1.61
C ARG A 214 9.91 -12.06 2.83
N GLY A 215 10.02 -11.28 3.90
CA GLY A 215 10.62 -11.71 5.18
C GLY A 215 9.94 -12.95 5.77
N PRO A 216 8.62 -12.90 6.06
CA PRO A 216 7.87 -14.05 6.55
C PRO A 216 7.97 -15.30 5.66
N MET A 217 8.12 -15.15 4.34
CA MET A 217 8.25 -16.27 3.39
C MET A 217 9.69 -16.77 3.21
N GLY A 218 10.71 -16.03 3.69
CA GLY A 218 12.11 -16.35 3.45
C GLY A 218 12.57 -16.04 2.01
N VAL A 219 11.93 -15.08 1.36
CA VAL A 219 12.24 -14.61 0.00
C VAL A 219 13.13 -13.37 0.10
N SER A 220 14.10 -13.22 -0.81
CA SER A 220 15.00 -12.05 -0.80
C SER A 220 14.21 -10.74 -0.84
N SER A 221 14.69 -9.73 -0.11
CA SER A 221 14.16 -8.36 -0.18
C SER A 221 14.29 -7.76 -1.58
N THR A 222 15.15 -8.33 -2.42
CA THR A 222 15.36 -7.94 -3.82
C THR A 222 14.45 -8.67 -4.81
N TYR A 223 13.47 -9.45 -4.35
CA TYR A 223 12.46 -10.02 -5.24
C TYR A 223 11.53 -8.93 -5.80
N PRO A 224 11.39 -8.79 -7.13
CA PRO A 224 10.66 -7.67 -7.75
C PRO A 224 9.15 -7.91 -7.89
N GLY A 225 8.67 -9.11 -7.55
CA GLY A 225 7.28 -9.49 -7.80
C GLY A 225 6.29 -8.94 -6.79
N LEU A 226 5.04 -9.35 -6.93
CA LEU A 226 4.00 -9.15 -5.92
C LEU A 226 4.15 -10.23 -4.85
N LEU A 227 4.45 -9.82 -3.62
CA LEU A 227 4.49 -10.67 -2.43
C LEU A 227 4.05 -9.86 -1.21
N GLN A 228 2.76 -9.53 -1.20
CA GLN A 228 2.11 -8.72 -0.17
C GLN A 228 0.85 -9.46 0.34
N ASN A 229 0.52 -9.26 1.61
CA ASN A 229 -0.77 -9.63 2.19
C ASN A 229 -1.25 -8.51 3.14
N MET A 230 -2.37 -8.73 3.82
CA MET A 230 -2.93 -7.78 4.78
C MET A 230 -3.04 -8.37 6.18
N THR A 231 -2.95 -7.51 7.18
CA THR A 231 -3.44 -7.76 8.54
C THR A 231 -4.75 -7.00 8.73
N TYR A 232 -5.71 -7.61 9.43
CA TYR A 232 -7.05 -7.08 9.63
C TYR A 232 -7.30 -6.94 11.12
N HIS A 233 -7.87 -5.79 11.51
CA HIS A 233 -8.09 -5.44 12.91
C HIS A 233 -9.48 -4.87 13.05
N ASN A 234 -10.36 -5.58 13.75
CA ASN A 234 -11.76 -5.21 13.91
C ASN A 234 -12.01 -4.67 15.33
N SER A 235 -12.80 -3.60 15.42
CA SER A 235 -13.23 -2.97 16.67
C SER A 235 -14.46 -2.08 16.38
N THR A 236 -14.82 -1.21 17.31
CA THR A 236 -15.87 -0.19 17.13
C THR A 236 -15.25 1.20 17.03
N VAL A 237 -15.94 2.12 16.34
CA VAL A 237 -15.51 3.52 16.21
C VAL A 237 -15.24 4.13 17.59
N SER A 238 -16.10 3.87 18.57
CA SER A 238 -15.93 4.38 19.94
C SER A 238 -14.73 3.80 20.67
N GLU A 239 -14.53 2.48 20.61
CA GLU A 239 -13.40 1.84 21.28
C GLU A 239 -12.06 2.38 20.74
N ILE A 240 -11.89 2.40 19.42
CA ILE A 240 -10.67 2.94 18.78
C ILE A 240 -10.48 4.43 19.06
N ALA A 241 -11.56 5.22 19.10
CA ALA A 241 -11.44 6.66 19.35
C ALA A 241 -10.99 7.00 20.78
N ASN A 242 -11.28 6.12 21.74
CA ASN A 242 -11.17 6.40 23.18
C ASN A 242 -10.10 5.57 23.91
N GLU A 243 -9.61 4.46 23.34
CA GLU A 243 -8.55 3.66 23.95
C GLU A 243 -7.18 4.38 23.92
N PRO A 244 -6.22 4.01 24.81
CA PRO A 244 -4.87 4.56 24.75
C PRO A 244 -4.19 4.26 23.40
N LEU A 245 -3.35 5.18 22.92
CA LEU A 245 -2.64 5.02 21.63
C LEU A 245 -1.84 3.71 21.58
N GLY A 246 -1.23 3.30 22.70
CA GLY A 246 -0.50 2.06 22.81
C GLY A 246 -1.36 0.81 22.67
N ALA A 247 -2.62 0.82 23.12
CA ALA A 247 -3.56 -0.28 22.92
C ALA A 247 -3.88 -0.44 21.43
N THR A 248 -4.19 0.65 20.73
CA THR A 248 -4.42 0.60 19.27
C THR A 248 -3.17 0.14 18.52
N ALA A 249 -1.98 0.62 18.89
CA ALA A 249 -0.72 0.19 18.28
C ALA A 249 -0.42 -1.29 18.57
N SER A 250 -0.74 -1.79 19.77
CA SER A 250 -0.62 -3.20 20.16
C SER A 250 -1.51 -4.11 19.30
N ARG A 251 -2.74 -3.68 18.96
CA ARG A 251 -3.60 -4.40 18.01
C ARG A 251 -2.91 -4.60 16.66
N LEU A 252 -2.28 -3.54 16.13
CA LEU A 252 -1.59 -3.60 14.83
C LEU A 252 -0.34 -4.47 14.87
N ARG A 253 0.36 -4.50 16.02
CA ARG A 253 1.58 -5.27 16.21
C ARG A 253 1.31 -6.76 16.42
N SER A 254 0.22 -7.12 17.09
CA SER A 254 -0.09 -8.51 17.45
C SER A 254 -0.27 -9.43 16.23
N GLU A 255 -0.67 -8.86 15.09
CA GLU A 255 -0.88 -9.58 13.83
C GLU A 255 0.41 -9.77 12.99
N LEU A 256 1.56 -9.29 13.48
CA LEU A 256 2.84 -9.35 12.75
C LEU A 256 3.73 -10.57 13.09
N ASN A 257 3.15 -11.63 13.67
CA ASN A 257 3.86 -12.90 13.86
C ASN A 257 4.19 -13.54 12.48
N SER A 258 5.47 -13.85 12.25
CA SER A 258 5.94 -14.32 10.94
C SER A 258 5.34 -15.65 10.49
N ASP A 259 5.13 -16.61 11.40
CA ASP A 259 4.56 -17.92 11.06
C ASP A 259 3.08 -17.80 10.70
N ARG A 260 2.33 -16.98 11.46
CA ARG A 260 0.92 -16.69 11.15
C ARG A 260 0.80 -15.98 9.80
N LEU A 261 1.62 -14.97 9.56
CA LEU A 261 1.67 -14.25 8.29
C LEU A 261 2.00 -15.17 7.11
N ARG A 262 3.03 -16.01 7.25
CA ARG A 262 3.40 -17.04 6.27
C ARG A 262 2.20 -17.93 5.97
N ARG A 263 1.60 -18.53 7.01
CA ARG A 263 0.45 -19.44 6.88
C ARG A 263 -0.73 -18.79 6.16
N ARG A 264 -1.08 -17.55 6.53
CA ARG A 264 -2.17 -16.79 5.89
C ARG A 264 -1.92 -16.53 4.41
N THR A 265 -0.67 -16.21 4.05
CA THR A 265 -0.28 -15.95 2.67
C THR A 265 -0.27 -17.22 1.82
N GLN A 266 0.20 -18.34 2.39
CA GLN A 266 0.12 -19.64 1.72
C GLN A 266 -1.32 -20.07 1.49
N ALA A 267 -2.21 -19.86 2.47
CA ALA A 267 -3.63 -20.16 2.32
C ALA A 267 -4.30 -19.32 1.21
N LEU A 268 -4.06 -18.01 1.18
CA LEU A 268 -4.55 -17.13 0.11
C LEU A 268 -4.06 -17.59 -1.27
N ALA A 269 -2.77 -17.85 -1.42
CA ALA A 269 -2.19 -18.34 -2.67
C ALA A 269 -2.77 -19.69 -3.10
N THR A 270 -2.95 -20.62 -2.14
CA THR A 270 -3.54 -21.94 -2.38
C THR A 270 -4.99 -21.83 -2.83
N TYR A 271 -5.77 -20.98 -2.17
CA TYR A 271 -7.16 -20.74 -2.54
C TYR A 271 -7.28 -20.13 -3.94
N LEU A 272 -6.49 -19.10 -4.23
CA LEU A 272 -6.41 -18.50 -5.57
C LEU A 272 -5.99 -19.50 -6.66
N HIS A 273 -5.07 -20.41 -6.34
CA HIS A 273 -4.60 -21.44 -7.26
C HIS A 273 -5.72 -22.43 -7.62
N GLY A 274 -6.53 -22.84 -6.65
CA GLY A 274 -7.63 -23.80 -6.84
C GLY A 274 -8.87 -23.22 -7.54
N LEU A 275 -8.96 -21.90 -7.71
CA LEU A 275 -10.13 -21.23 -8.28
C LEU A 275 -9.93 -20.84 -9.75
N PRO A 276 -10.76 -21.35 -10.69
CA PRO A 276 -10.80 -20.83 -12.06
C PRO A 276 -11.23 -19.36 -12.11
N ASP A 277 -12.30 -19.03 -11.37
CA ASP A 277 -12.79 -17.66 -11.19
C ASP A 277 -12.32 -17.07 -9.86
N LYS A 278 -11.58 -15.96 -9.94
CA LYS A 278 -10.99 -15.25 -8.79
C LYS A 278 -11.75 -13.98 -8.44
N SER A 279 -12.90 -13.73 -9.07
CA SER A 279 -13.69 -12.49 -8.96
C SER A 279 -14.17 -12.20 -7.53
N SER A 280 -14.32 -13.23 -6.70
CA SER A 280 -14.73 -13.11 -5.30
C SER A 280 -13.59 -12.78 -4.35
N ILE A 281 -12.33 -12.73 -4.80
CA ILE A 281 -11.18 -12.50 -3.93
C ILE A 281 -10.79 -11.03 -3.94
N SER A 282 -10.68 -10.43 -2.76
CA SER A 282 -10.24 -9.05 -2.58
C SER A 282 -9.42 -8.95 -1.30
N LEU A 283 -8.36 -8.13 -1.28
CA LEU A 283 -7.60 -7.87 -0.05
C LEU A 283 -8.35 -6.96 0.94
N THR A 284 -9.54 -6.49 0.56
CA THR A 284 -10.39 -5.61 1.37
C THR A 284 -11.85 -6.02 1.16
N ALA A 285 -12.14 -7.32 1.29
CA ALA A 285 -13.40 -7.90 0.79
C ALA A 285 -14.64 -7.43 1.56
N ASP A 286 -14.49 -7.13 2.84
CA ASP A 286 -15.54 -6.67 3.75
C ASP A 286 -15.24 -5.30 4.39
N ALA A 287 -14.18 -4.62 3.93
CA ALA A 287 -13.84 -3.27 4.39
C ALA A 287 -14.93 -2.26 3.99
N ASN A 288 -15.53 -1.59 4.96
CA ASN A 288 -16.55 -0.56 4.72
C ASN A 288 -15.88 0.82 4.51
N PRO A 289 -15.96 1.46 3.33
CA PRO A 289 -15.30 2.75 3.09
C PRO A 289 -15.73 3.88 4.04
N SER A 290 -16.92 3.79 4.63
CA SER A 290 -17.42 4.80 5.59
C SER A 290 -16.68 4.77 6.92
N SER A 291 -16.26 3.59 7.40
CA SER A 291 -15.73 3.37 8.76
C SER A 291 -14.35 2.69 8.81
N SER A 292 -13.91 2.00 7.77
CA SER A 292 -12.61 1.31 7.71
C SER A 292 -11.46 2.24 7.32
N ILE A 293 -10.24 1.73 7.48
CA ILE A 293 -8.98 2.31 6.98
C ILE A 293 -8.23 1.24 6.20
N MET A 294 -7.78 1.58 4.99
CA MET A 294 -6.94 0.72 4.16
C MET A 294 -5.60 1.43 3.99
N LEU A 295 -4.56 0.95 4.69
CA LEU A 295 -3.25 1.59 4.72
C LEU A 295 -2.18 0.68 4.13
N SER A 296 -1.40 1.22 3.19
CA SER A 296 -0.15 0.63 2.71
C SER A 296 0.99 1.60 3.03
N SER A 297 1.92 1.17 3.89
CA SER A 297 3.07 1.99 4.26
C SER A 297 4.24 1.73 3.33
N TRP A 298 4.71 2.78 2.67
CA TRP A 298 5.92 2.76 1.84
C TRP A 298 7.12 3.36 2.56
N ALA A 299 7.07 3.52 3.89
CA ALA A 299 8.10 4.21 4.67
C ALA A 299 9.50 3.57 4.63
N LYS A 300 9.61 2.31 4.17
CA LYS A 300 10.86 1.53 4.13
C LYS A 300 11.51 1.43 2.75
N VAL A 301 10.87 1.92 1.69
CA VAL A 301 11.42 1.82 0.33
C VAL A 301 12.53 2.85 0.12
N GLY A 302 13.48 2.53 -0.75
CA GLY A 302 14.71 3.30 -0.92
C GLY A 302 14.63 4.48 -1.89
N CYS A 303 13.44 4.92 -2.32
CA CYS A 303 13.26 5.94 -3.37
C CYS A 303 14.00 7.27 -3.16
N TRP A 304 14.43 7.58 -1.93
CA TRP A 304 15.23 8.78 -1.62
C TRP A 304 16.72 8.64 -1.93
N GLU A 305 17.21 7.42 -2.16
CA GLU A 305 18.63 7.10 -2.34
C GLU A 305 19.04 7.00 -3.83
N TYR A 306 18.12 7.24 -4.76
CA TYR A 306 18.33 7.01 -6.18
C TYR A 306 18.53 8.32 -6.93
N ASP A 307 19.65 8.41 -7.65
CA ASP A 307 20.13 9.64 -8.29
C ASP A 307 19.96 9.66 -9.81
N PHE A 308 19.74 8.49 -10.43
CA PHE A 308 19.59 8.23 -11.88
C PHE A 308 20.58 8.97 -12.79
#